data_AF-A0A9R0SLL6-F1
#
_entry.id   AF-A0A9R0SLL6-F1
#
_cell.length_a   1.000
_cell.length_b   1.000
_cell.length_c   1.000
_cell.angle_alpha   90.00
_cell.angle_beta   90.00
_cell.angle_gamma   90.00
#
_symmetry.space_group_name_H-M   'P 1'
#
loop_
_entity.id
_entity.type
_entity.pdbx_description
1 polymer ?
#
loop_
_entity_poly.entity_id
_entity_poly.type
_entity_poly.pdbx_seq_one_letter_code
_entity_poly.pdbx_strand_id
1 'polypeptide(L)'
;MPRGVQKVMSLSQRIRSMMTARMKQLMPIYTQVATRFAELHDTTSRMVAKGVIRKVVDWEESRAFFYRRLRRRVAEDSLAKQVREAAGEQMMPTYGSALECIKEWYMASQGQGDGEKWDDDEAFFAWKDDCSNYDKHLEEMKAERVSRLLSQLAESSDVKALPNGLSLLLGKMNPSKREQVINGLRQLLG
;
A
#
# COMPACT_ATOMS: atom_id res chain seq x y z
N MET A 1 -77.99 -3.28 -44.86
CA MET A 1 -76.57 -2.90 -44.69
C MET A 1 -76.25 -2.95 -43.19
N PRO A 2 -75.12 -3.55 -42.78
CA PRO A 2 -75.09 -4.52 -41.69
C PRO A 2 -74.93 -3.88 -40.29
N ARG A 3 -75.69 -4.40 -39.32
CA ARG A 3 -75.47 -4.19 -37.88
C ARG A 3 -74.16 -4.88 -37.51
N GLY A 4 -73.18 -4.10 -37.06
CA GLY A 4 -71.88 -4.61 -36.63
C GLY A 4 -72.05 -5.64 -35.51
N VAL A 5 -71.62 -6.87 -35.77
CA VAL A 5 -71.53 -7.92 -34.75
C VAL A 5 -70.48 -7.48 -33.73
N GLN A 6 -70.92 -7.04 -32.55
CA GLN A 6 -70.02 -6.82 -31.43
C GLN A 6 -69.43 -8.17 -31.02
N LYS A 7 -68.16 -8.37 -31.36
CA LYS A 7 -67.39 -9.56 -31.01
C LYS A 7 -67.28 -9.64 -29.48
N VAL A 8 -68.09 -10.51 -28.85
CA VAL A 8 -68.06 -10.74 -27.41
C VAL A 8 -66.70 -11.33 -27.03
N MET A 9 -65.92 -10.62 -26.21
CA MET A 9 -64.62 -11.10 -25.75
C MET A 9 -64.79 -12.36 -24.89
N SER A 10 -64.00 -13.39 -25.16
CA SER A 10 -63.98 -14.60 -24.33
C SER A 10 -63.51 -14.28 -22.91
N LEU A 11 -63.89 -15.10 -21.92
CA LEU A 11 -63.47 -14.91 -20.53
C LEU A 11 -61.94 -14.78 -20.40
N SER A 12 -61.19 -15.61 -21.13
CA SER A 12 -59.73 -15.56 -21.17
C SER A 12 -59.18 -14.26 -21.77
N GLN A 13 -59.90 -13.63 -22.70
CA GLN A 13 -59.53 -12.32 -23.25
C GLN A 13 -59.83 -11.19 -22.26
N ARG A 14 -60.95 -11.28 -21.52
CA ARG A 14 -61.32 -10.31 -20.48
C ARG A 14 -60.33 -10.34 -19.32
N ILE A 15 -59.97 -11.52 -18.82
CA ILE A 15 -58.98 -11.70 -17.76
C ILE A 15 -57.63 -11.11 -18.17
N ARG A 16 -57.15 -11.42 -19.38
CA ARG A 16 -55.90 -10.85 -19.91
C ARG A 16 -55.94 -9.33 -19.98
N SER A 17 -57.04 -8.74 -20.45
CA SER A 17 -57.20 -7.28 -20.49
C SER A 17 -57.12 -6.63 -19.10
N MET A 18 -57.80 -7.22 -18.09
CA MET A 18 -57.73 -6.75 -16.70
C MET A 18 -56.32 -6.88 -16.11
N MET A 19 -55.62 -7.99 -16.39
CA MET A 19 -54.23 -8.18 -15.98
C MET A 19 -53.31 -7.13 -16.59
N THR A 20 -53.42 -6.87 -17.90
CA THR A 20 -52.61 -5.86 -18.58
C THR A 20 -52.89 -4.45 -18.05
N ALA A 21 -54.16 -4.10 -17.81
CA ALA A 21 -54.52 -2.82 -17.21
C ALA A 21 -53.92 -2.67 -15.80
N ARG A 22 -54.00 -3.71 -14.98
CA ARG A 22 -53.42 -3.72 -13.63
C ARG A 22 -51.90 -3.66 -13.66
N MET A 23 -51.24 -4.41 -14.54
CA MET A 23 -49.79 -4.35 -14.74
C MET A 23 -49.39 -2.91 -15.10
N LYS A 24 -50.05 -2.28 -16.07
CA LYS A 24 -49.76 -0.91 -16.48
C LYS A 24 -49.90 0.09 -15.33
N GLN A 25 -50.90 -0.07 -14.47
CA GLN A 25 -51.06 0.75 -13.26
C GLN A 25 -49.95 0.54 -12.23
N LEU A 26 -49.48 -0.70 -12.07
CA LEU A 26 -48.46 -1.07 -11.08
C LEU A 26 -47.03 -0.80 -11.56
N MET A 27 -46.78 -0.79 -12.87
CA MET A 27 -45.43 -0.66 -13.45
C MET A 27 -44.62 0.50 -12.84
N PRO A 28 -45.12 1.74 -12.72
CA PRO A 28 -44.32 2.83 -12.17
C PRO A 28 -43.84 2.57 -10.73
N ILE A 29 -44.70 1.99 -9.88
CA ILE A 29 -44.35 1.68 -8.49
C ILE A 29 -43.34 0.55 -8.44
N TYR A 30 -43.53 -0.52 -9.21
CA TYR A 30 -42.59 -1.64 -9.25
C TYR A 30 -41.24 -1.23 -9.86
N THR A 31 -41.20 -0.30 -10.80
CA THR A 31 -39.95 0.30 -11.28
C THR A 31 -39.23 1.04 -10.15
N GLN A 32 -39.92 1.86 -9.36
CA GLN A 32 -39.30 2.53 -8.20
C GLN A 32 -38.78 1.53 -7.16
N VAL A 33 -39.54 0.46 -6.89
CA VAL A 33 -39.10 -0.62 -5.98
C VAL A 33 -37.85 -1.31 -6.53
N ALA A 34 -37.81 -1.62 -7.83
CA ALA A 34 -36.64 -2.24 -8.46
C ALA A 34 -35.41 -1.31 -8.43
N THR A 35 -35.59 -0.01 -8.68
CA THR A 35 -34.54 0.99 -8.54
C THR A 35 -34.01 1.05 -7.11
N ARG A 36 -34.91 1.13 -6.11
CA ARG A 36 -34.48 1.17 -4.71
C ARG A 36 -33.77 -0.11 -4.28
N PHE A 37 -34.21 -1.26 -4.78
CA PHE A 37 -33.53 -2.53 -4.57
C PHE A 37 -32.11 -2.51 -5.14
N ALA A 38 -31.91 -1.98 -6.35
CA ALA A 38 -30.58 -1.81 -6.93
C ALA A 38 -29.71 -0.86 -6.09
N GLU A 39 -30.24 0.29 -5.66
CA GLU A 39 -29.51 1.25 -4.81
C GLU A 39 -29.00 0.65 -3.48
N LEU A 40 -29.72 -0.30 -2.90
CA LEU A 40 -29.27 -0.99 -1.68
C LEU A 40 -27.98 -1.81 -1.91
N HIS A 41 -27.68 -2.17 -3.16
CA HIS A 41 -26.43 -2.81 -3.53
C HIS A 41 -25.28 -1.80 -3.70
N ASP A 42 -25.59 -0.52 -3.96
CA ASP A 42 -24.62 0.53 -4.23
C ASP A 42 -24.35 1.39 -2.98
N THR A 43 -24.10 0.72 -1.86
CA THR A 43 -23.84 1.37 -0.57
C THR A 43 -22.35 1.38 -0.23
N THR A 44 -21.89 2.48 0.38
CA THR A 44 -20.52 2.60 0.89
C THR A 44 -20.19 1.52 1.93
N SER A 45 -21.17 1.12 2.76
CA SER A 45 -21.03 0.00 3.69
C SER A 45 -20.73 -1.32 2.98
N ARG A 46 -21.37 -1.58 1.83
CA ARG A 46 -21.06 -2.77 1.01
C ARG A 46 -19.68 -2.67 0.38
N MET A 47 -19.25 -1.48 -0.03
CA MET A 47 -17.88 -1.26 -0.54
C MET A 47 -16.82 -1.56 0.53
N VAL A 48 -17.03 -1.14 1.79
CA VAL A 48 -16.14 -1.51 2.91
C VAL A 48 -16.18 -3.01 3.17
N ALA A 49 -17.38 -3.61 3.26
CA ALA A 49 -17.53 -5.05 3.51
C ALA A 49 -16.91 -5.93 2.41
N LYS A 50 -16.83 -5.42 1.18
CA LYS A 50 -16.13 -6.08 0.06
C LYS A 50 -14.63 -5.77 0.01
N GLY A 51 -14.11 -4.93 0.91
CA GLY A 51 -12.70 -4.56 0.97
C GLY A 51 -12.21 -3.73 -0.21
N VAL A 52 -13.10 -3.19 -1.05
CA VAL A 52 -12.70 -2.35 -2.20
C VAL A 52 -12.30 -0.94 -1.75
N ILE A 53 -12.76 -0.52 -0.57
CA ILE A 53 -12.31 0.69 0.12
C ILE A 53 -11.98 0.34 1.57
N ARG A 54 -11.06 1.09 2.18
CA ARG A 54 -10.64 0.87 3.57
C ARG A 54 -11.61 1.44 4.60
N LYS A 55 -12.18 2.62 4.33
CA LYS A 55 -13.02 3.36 5.29
C LYS A 55 -13.96 4.31 4.55
N VAL A 56 -15.16 4.51 5.10
CA VAL A 56 -16.06 5.62 4.73
C VAL A 56 -15.60 6.88 5.45
N VAL A 57 -15.51 8.00 4.73
CA VAL A 57 -15.03 9.28 5.28
C VAL A 57 -16.17 10.27 5.28
N ASP A 58 -16.47 10.83 6.44
CA ASP A 58 -17.47 11.89 6.57
C ASP A 58 -16.96 13.17 5.91
N TRP A 59 -17.83 13.83 5.15
CA TRP A 59 -17.45 14.98 4.34
C TRP A 59 -16.88 16.14 5.18
N GLU A 60 -17.45 16.37 6.36
CA GLU A 60 -17.05 17.43 7.28
C GLU A 60 -15.60 17.26 7.77
N GLU A 61 -15.15 16.02 7.98
CA GLU A 61 -13.79 15.70 8.44
C GLU A 61 -12.81 15.40 7.29
N SER A 62 -13.31 15.33 6.04
CA SER A 62 -12.55 14.84 4.89
C SER A 62 -11.22 15.56 4.67
N ARG A 63 -11.20 16.89 4.84
CA ARG A 63 -9.98 17.69 4.67
C ARG A 63 -8.89 17.28 5.67
N ALA A 64 -9.24 17.17 6.96
CA ALA A 64 -8.30 16.80 8.00
C ALA A 64 -7.82 15.36 7.82
N PHE A 65 -8.75 14.45 7.49
CA PHE A 65 -8.44 13.06 7.21
C PHE A 65 -7.45 12.90 6.06
N PHE A 66 -7.73 13.49 4.89
CA PHE A 66 -6.85 13.36 3.72
C PHE A 66 -5.53 14.10 3.89
N TYR A 67 -5.50 15.21 4.62
CA TYR A 67 -4.24 15.89 4.97
C TYR A 67 -3.29 14.94 5.72
N ARG A 68 -3.76 14.30 6.81
CA ARG A 68 -2.94 13.37 7.61
C ARG A 68 -2.51 12.15 6.80
N ARG A 69 -3.45 11.55 6.06
CA ARG A 69 -3.19 10.38 5.22
C ARG A 69 -2.19 10.66 4.09
N LEU A 70 -2.30 11.80 3.41
CA LEU A 70 -1.35 12.19 2.37
C LEU A 70 0.04 12.45 2.96
N ARG A 71 0.12 13.20 4.07
CA ARG A 71 1.37 13.47 4.76
C ARG A 71 2.07 12.16 5.16
N ARG A 72 1.31 11.19 5.69
CA ARG A 72 1.81 9.86 6.00
C ARG A 72 2.33 9.12 4.76
N ARG A 73 1.56 9.08 3.67
CA ARG A 73 1.98 8.38 2.43
C ARG A 73 3.29 8.92 1.86
N VAL A 74 3.48 10.24 1.91
CA VAL A 74 4.75 10.86 1.48
C VAL A 74 5.90 10.49 2.41
N ALA A 75 5.66 10.41 3.72
CA ALA A 75 6.67 9.98 4.68
C ALA A 75 7.04 8.50 4.54
N GLU A 76 6.05 7.62 4.33
CA GLU A 76 6.26 6.20 4.01
C GLU A 76 7.10 6.04 2.74
N ASP A 77 6.78 6.78 1.67
CA ASP A 77 7.56 6.77 0.42
C ASP A 77 9.01 7.22 0.63
N SER A 78 9.21 8.30 1.38
CA SER A 78 10.55 8.79 1.70
C SER A 78 11.37 7.77 2.50
N LEU A 79 10.78 7.13 3.51
CA LEU A 79 11.46 6.13 4.33
C LEU A 79 11.70 4.85 3.52
N ALA A 80 10.72 4.38 2.75
CA ALA A 80 10.87 3.22 1.88
C ALA A 80 11.99 3.43 0.86
N LYS A 81 12.13 4.64 0.31
CA LYS A 81 13.28 4.98 -0.54
C LYS A 81 14.61 4.85 0.20
N GLN A 82 14.71 5.33 1.44
CA GLN A 82 15.93 5.17 2.25
C GLN A 82 16.25 3.69 2.51
N VAL A 83 15.25 2.87 2.82
CA VAL A 83 15.41 1.41 3.00
C VAL A 83 15.94 0.76 1.72
N ARG A 84 15.34 1.09 0.57
CA ARG A 84 15.78 0.57 -0.75
C ARG A 84 17.20 1.01 -1.09
N GLU A 85 17.56 2.26 -0.79
CA GLU A 85 18.92 2.77 -0.98
C GLU A 85 19.93 2.13 -0.03
N ALA A 86 19.54 1.79 1.20
CA ALA A 86 20.39 1.11 2.17
C ALA A 86 20.65 -0.35 1.77
N ALA A 87 19.59 -1.11 1.46
CA ALA A 87 19.66 -2.52 1.11
C ALA A 87 20.16 -2.79 -0.33
N GLY A 88 19.93 -1.84 -1.23
CA GLY A 88 20.18 -1.95 -2.67
C GLY A 88 19.00 -2.57 -3.43
N GLU A 89 18.86 -2.21 -4.71
CA GLU A 89 17.72 -2.61 -5.56
C GLU A 89 17.60 -4.13 -5.73
N GLN A 90 18.70 -4.88 -5.62
CA GLN A 90 18.68 -6.33 -5.73
C GLN A 90 17.99 -7.00 -4.53
N MET A 91 18.19 -6.47 -3.32
CA MET A 91 17.58 -6.99 -2.08
C MET A 91 16.18 -6.41 -1.86
N MET A 92 15.99 -5.14 -2.20
CA MET A 92 14.74 -4.39 -2.01
C MET A 92 14.24 -3.80 -3.34
N PRO A 93 13.74 -4.64 -4.26
CA PRO A 93 13.37 -4.19 -5.60
C PRO A 93 12.12 -3.32 -5.59
N THR A 94 11.16 -3.60 -4.70
CA THR A 94 9.83 -2.97 -4.71
C THR A 94 9.60 -2.02 -3.54
N TYR A 95 8.68 -1.07 -3.73
CA TYR A 95 8.15 -0.26 -2.63
C TYR A 95 7.44 -1.11 -1.56
N GLY A 96 6.69 -2.13 -1.98
CA GLY A 96 5.93 -3.00 -1.07
C GLY A 96 6.81 -3.74 -0.06
N SER A 97 7.89 -4.36 -0.53
CA SER A 97 8.84 -5.07 0.35
C SER A 97 9.54 -4.12 1.34
N ALA A 98 9.87 -2.90 0.92
CA ALA A 98 10.45 -1.91 1.81
C ALA A 98 9.45 -1.46 2.88
N LEU A 99 8.17 -1.28 2.50
CA LEU A 99 7.10 -0.92 3.44
C LEU A 99 6.82 -2.05 4.45
N GLU A 100 6.90 -3.31 4.02
CA GLU A 100 6.79 -4.47 4.91
C GLU A 100 7.91 -4.46 5.97
N CYS A 101 9.17 -4.24 5.59
CA CYS A 101 10.26 -4.11 6.56
C CYS A 101 10.05 -2.94 7.54
N ILE A 102 9.61 -1.78 7.05
CA ILE A 102 9.30 -0.64 7.94
C ILE A 102 8.21 -1.03 8.94
N LYS A 103 7.18 -1.74 8.46
CA LYS A 103 6.10 -2.22 9.32
C LYS A 103 6.63 -3.22 10.35
N GLU A 104 7.52 -4.13 9.98
CA GLU A 104 8.16 -5.05 10.93
C GLU A 104 8.95 -4.32 12.00
N TRP A 105 9.74 -3.31 11.63
CA TRP A 105 10.50 -2.48 12.59
C TRP A 105 9.58 -1.74 13.55
N TYR A 106 8.49 -1.16 13.02
CA TYR A 106 7.46 -0.52 13.82
C TYR A 106 6.85 -1.50 14.82
N MET A 107 6.39 -2.66 14.35
CA MET A 107 5.74 -3.65 15.22
C MET A 107 6.69 -4.21 16.27
N ALA A 108 7.97 -4.42 15.93
CA ALA A 108 8.99 -4.85 16.88
C ALA A 108 9.23 -3.81 18.00
N SER A 109 9.12 -2.52 17.68
CA SER A 109 9.31 -1.43 18.67
C SER A 109 8.14 -1.27 19.66
N GLN A 110 6.93 -1.69 19.29
CA GLN A 110 5.72 -1.53 20.12
C GLN A 110 5.57 -2.60 21.22
N GLY A 111 6.40 -3.65 21.20
CA GLY A 111 6.32 -4.79 22.13
C GLY A 111 5.11 -5.71 21.88
N GLN A 112 4.84 -6.65 22.78
CA GLN A 112 3.68 -7.57 22.76
C GLN A 112 2.36 -6.86 23.15
N GLY A 113 2.17 -5.61 22.70
CA GLY A 113 0.96 -4.82 22.88
C GLY A 113 0.14 -4.74 21.59
N ASP A 114 -1.17 -4.58 21.74
CA ASP A 114 -2.23 -4.66 20.73
C ASP A 114 -1.80 -4.27 19.29
N GLY A 115 -1.79 -5.25 18.39
CA GLY A 115 -1.24 -5.19 17.03
C GLY A 115 -2.01 -4.33 16.02
N GLU A 116 -2.80 -3.37 16.49
CA GLU A 116 -3.71 -2.57 15.64
C GLU A 116 -3.23 -1.13 15.35
N LYS A 117 -2.10 -0.68 15.92
CA LYS A 117 -1.68 0.73 15.79
C LYS A 117 -1.03 1.11 14.47
N TRP A 118 -0.72 0.19 13.56
CA TRP A 118 -0.06 0.57 12.31
C TRP A 118 -0.90 1.59 11.53
N ASP A 119 -2.23 1.43 11.45
CA ASP A 119 -3.08 2.33 10.65
C ASP A 119 -3.36 3.70 11.30
N ASP A 120 -2.85 3.95 12.51
CA ASP A 120 -2.90 5.25 13.18
C ASP A 120 -1.79 6.17 12.64
N ASP A 121 -2.19 7.30 12.06
CA ASP A 121 -1.26 8.25 11.46
C ASP A 121 -0.36 8.93 12.50
N GLU A 122 -0.88 9.25 13.69
CA GLU A 122 -0.09 9.97 14.70
C GLU A 122 0.86 9.03 15.44
N ALA A 123 0.44 7.79 15.69
CA ALA A 123 1.34 6.78 16.22
C ALA A 123 2.50 6.50 15.25
N PHE A 124 2.22 6.44 13.95
CA PHE A 124 3.26 6.31 12.93
C PHE A 124 4.25 7.48 12.97
N PHE A 125 3.78 8.74 13.03
CA PHE A 125 4.70 9.89 13.08
C PHE A 125 5.51 9.95 14.38
N ALA A 126 4.90 9.64 15.52
CA ALA A 126 5.61 9.58 16.79
C ALA A 126 6.79 8.59 16.76
N TRP A 127 6.63 7.45 16.09
CA TRP A 127 7.70 6.48 15.87
C TRP A 127 8.69 6.95 14.79
N LYS A 128 8.19 7.37 13.63
CA LYS A 128 9.00 7.69 12.45
C LYS A 128 9.86 8.94 12.64
N ASP A 129 9.44 9.90 13.46
CA ASP A 129 10.21 11.13 13.68
C ASP A 129 11.36 10.93 14.69
N ASP A 130 11.41 9.79 15.39
CA ASP A 130 12.58 9.35 16.14
C ASP A 130 13.41 8.38 15.29
N CYS A 131 14.46 8.90 14.64
CA CYS A 131 15.32 8.12 13.75
C CYS A 131 16.04 6.96 14.47
N SER A 132 16.22 7.02 15.79
CA SER A 132 16.88 5.95 16.55
C SER A 132 16.14 4.61 16.44
N ASN A 133 14.85 4.66 16.13
CA ASN A 133 14.00 3.48 15.91
C ASN A 133 14.39 2.65 14.68
N TYR A 134 15.05 3.24 13.68
CA TYR A 134 15.37 2.53 12.43
C TYR A 134 16.78 2.79 11.89
N ASP A 135 17.51 3.78 12.40
CA ASP A 135 18.87 4.11 11.95
C ASP A 135 19.82 2.90 12.05
N LYS A 136 19.72 2.13 13.15
CA LYS A 136 20.51 0.91 13.32
C LYS A 136 20.22 -0.12 12.22
N HIS A 137 18.95 -0.33 11.90
CA HIS A 137 18.54 -1.25 10.83
C HIS A 137 19.02 -0.78 9.46
N LEU A 138 19.00 0.53 9.19
CA LEU A 138 19.56 1.09 7.96
C LEU A 138 21.07 0.88 7.86
N GLU A 139 21.82 1.07 8.94
CA GLU A 139 23.26 0.82 8.96
C GLU A 139 23.59 -0.67 8.81
N GLU A 140 22.85 -1.56 9.47
CA GLU A 140 22.96 -3.01 9.29
C GLU A 140 22.71 -3.42 7.83
N MET A 141 21.65 -2.88 7.19
CA MET A 141 21.37 -3.12 5.77
C MET A 141 22.47 -2.62 4.84
N LYS A 142 23.04 -1.44 5.11
CA LYS A 142 24.17 -0.90 4.33
C LYS A 142 25.39 -1.80 4.45
N ALA A 143 25.71 -2.24 5.66
CA ALA A 143 26.83 -3.13 5.93
C ALA A 143 26.63 -4.48 5.22
N GLU A 144 25.45 -5.08 5.31
CA GLU A 144 25.11 -6.33 4.63
C GLU A 144 25.22 -6.19 3.11
N ARG A 145 24.74 -5.06 2.55
CA ARG A 145 24.88 -4.77 1.12
C ARG A 145 26.34 -4.73 0.69
N VAL A 146 27.20 -4.02 1.43
CA VAL A 146 28.64 -3.95 1.10
C VAL A 146 29.30 -5.33 1.21
N SER A 147 28.99 -6.09 2.26
CA SER A 147 29.48 -7.46 2.43
C SER A 147 29.11 -8.34 1.24
N ARG A 148 27.85 -8.27 0.79
CA ARG A 148 27.37 -9.04 -0.37
C ARG A 148 28.08 -8.66 -1.67
N LEU A 149 28.30 -7.37 -1.91
CA LEU A 149 29.07 -6.89 -3.07
C LEU A 149 30.51 -7.41 -3.04
N LEU A 150 31.15 -7.41 -1.86
CA LEU A 150 32.51 -7.94 -1.70
C LEU A 150 32.56 -9.45 -1.89
N SER A 151 31.58 -10.21 -1.38
CA SER A 151 31.47 -11.65 -1.61
C SER A 151 31.31 -11.98 -3.10
N GLN A 152 30.41 -11.27 -3.80
CA GLN A 152 30.24 -11.43 -5.24
C GLN A 152 31.52 -11.10 -6.02
N LEU A 153 32.24 -10.04 -5.61
CA LEU A 153 33.52 -9.68 -6.21
C LEU A 153 34.59 -10.75 -5.98
N ALA A 154 34.64 -11.34 -4.77
CA ALA A 154 35.62 -12.36 -4.40
C ALA A 154 35.46 -13.66 -5.21
N GLU A 155 34.22 -14.01 -5.57
CA GLU A 155 33.91 -15.16 -6.43
C GLU A 155 34.16 -14.89 -7.93
N SER A 156 34.23 -13.61 -8.31
CA SER A 156 34.45 -13.19 -9.70
C SER A 156 35.92 -13.12 -10.11
N SER A 157 36.20 -13.14 -11.42
CA SER A 157 37.54 -12.86 -11.96
C SER A 157 38.05 -11.46 -11.64
N ASP A 158 37.15 -10.54 -11.26
CA ASP A 158 37.41 -9.12 -11.12
C ASP A 158 38.06 -8.77 -9.77
N VAL A 159 38.19 -9.74 -8.86
CA VAL A 159 38.92 -9.58 -7.60
C VAL A 159 40.35 -9.04 -7.79
N LYS A 160 40.97 -9.30 -8.94
CA LYS A 160 42.30 -8.75 -9.30
C LYS A 160 42.32 -7.23 -9.38
N ALA A 161 41.18 -6.58 -9.61
CA ALA A 161 41.04 -5.12 -9.64
C ALA A 161 40.78 -4.50 -8.26
N LEU A 162 40.55 -5.32 -7.21
CA LEU A 162 40.28 -4.84 -5.86
C LEU A 162 41.36 -3.87 -5.32
N PRO A 163 42.67 -4.12 -5.48
CA PRO A 163 43.70 -3.17 -5.02
C PRO A 163 43.58 -1.78 -5.66
N ASN A 164 43.25 -1.73 -6.95
CA ASN A 164 43.04 -0.46 -7.67
C ASN A 164 41.80 0.27 -7.14
N GLY A 165 40.71 -0.47 -6.88
CA GLY A 165 39.49 0.08 -6.29
C GLY A 165 39.71 0.64 -4.88
N LEU A 166 40.44 -0.10 -4.03
CA LEU A 166 40.80 0.35 -2.67
C LEU A 166 41.71 1.58 -2.71
N SER A 167 42.69 1.63 -3.61
CA SER A 167 43.55 2.80 -3.79
C SER A 167 42.75 4.05 -4.15
N LEU A 168 41.81 3.93 -5.10
CA LEU A 168 40.93 5.03 -5.49
C LEU A 168 40.01 5.48 -4.33
N LEU A 169 39.45 4.53 -3.58
CA LEU A 169 38.61 4.81 -2.42
C LEU A 169 39.39 5.58 -1.35
N LEU A 170 40.56 5.08 -0.95
CA LEU A 170 41.41 5.71 0.04
C LEU A 170 41.86 7.10 -0.43
N GLY A 171 42.17 7.27 -1.71
CA GLY A 171 42.53 8.56 -2.30
C GLY A 171 41.44 9.63 -2.20
N LYS A 172 40.16 9.24 -2.33
CA LYS A 172 39.00 10.15 -2.21
C LYS A 172 38.57 10.44 -0.77
N MET A 173 39.00 9.63 0.19
CA MET A 173 38.65 9.81 1.61
C MET A 173 39.43 10.96 2.25
N ASN A 174 38.80 11.62 3.22
CA ASN A 174 39.49 12.59 4.08
C ASN A 174 40.51 11.88 5.01
N PRO A 175 41.53 12.59 5.53
CA PRO A 175 42.62 11.96 6.27
C PRO A 175 42.17 11.15 7.49
N SER A 176 41.21 11.67 8.26
CA SER A 176 40.70 11.01 9.47
C SER A 176 39.99 9.68 9.19
N LYS A 177 39.07 9.62 8.21
CA LYS A 177 38.39 8.36 7.86
C LYS A 177 39.34 7.37 7.19
N ARG A 178 40.29 7.87 6.38
CA ARG A 178 41.32 7.04 5.75
C ARG A 178 42.14 6.29 6.80
N GLU A 179 42.57 6.98 7.85
CA GLU A 179 43.36 6.37 8.92
C GLU A 179 42.56 5.33 9.71
N GLN A 180 41.28 5.59 9.99
CA GLN A 180 40.39 4.61 10.62
C GLN A 180 40.26 3.33 9.79
N VAL A 181 40.04 3.46 8.48
CA VAL A 181 39.93 2.31 7.57
C VAL A 181 41.25 1.54 7.47
N ILE A 182 42.38 2.24 7.34
CA ILE A 182 43.71 1.60 7.29
C ILE A 182 43.99 0.83 8.58
N ASN A 183 43.67 1.39 9.74
CA ASN A 183 43.86 0.70 11.01
C ASN A 183 42.95 -0.52 11.14
N GLY A 184 41.69 -0.43 10.69
CA GLY A 184 40.79 -1.59 10.62
C GLY A 184 41.32 -2.69 9.69
N LEU A 185 41.80 -2.31 8.49
CA LEU A 185 42.43 -3.27 7.57
C LEU A 185 43.70 -3.90 8.15
N ARG A 186 44.53 -3.13 8.86
CA ARG A 186 45.73 -3.65 9.55
C ARG A 186 45.36 -4.65 10.64
N GLN A 187 44.28 -4.41 11.39
CA GLN A 187 43.78 -5.37 12.39
C GLN A 187 43.27 -6.65 11.73
N LEU A 188 42.63 -6.57 10.57
CA LEU A 188 42.14 -7.73 9.81
C LEU A 188 43.26 -8.52 9.12
N LEU A 189 44.32 -7.84 8.73
CA LEU A 189 45.52 -8.43 8.09
C LEU A 189 46.62 -8.78 9.11
N GLY A 190 46.31 -8.70 10.41
CA GLY A 190 47.21 -9.01 11.52
C GLY A 190 47.75 -10.42 11.47
#